data_AF-A0A7Y3ICX5-F1
#
_entry.id   AF-A0A7Y3ICX5-F1
#
_cell.length_a   1.000
_cell.length_b   1.000
_cell.length_c   1.000
_cell.angle_alpha   90.00
_cell.angle_beta   90.00
_cell.angle_gamma   90.00
#
_symmetry.space_group_name_H-M   'P 1'
#
loop_
_entity.id
_entity.type
_entity.pdbx_description
1 polymer ?
#
loop_
_entity_poly.entity_id
_entity_poly.type
_entity_poly.pdbx_seq_one_letter_code
_entity_poly.pdbx_strand_id
1 'polypeptide(L)' 'MHLAHRARRVEHIRESWRIDDEWWRTPISRQYVRVVLDTGRLVTLYLDLEEHRWYLQDA' A
#
# COMPACT_ATOMS: atom_id res chain seq x y z
N MET A 1 6.30 23.45 -10.50
CA MET A 1 5.64 22.37 -11.27
C MET A 1 4.91 21.47 -10.29
N HIS A 2 3.58 21.57 -10.19
CA HIS A 2 2.80 20.55 -9.47
C HIS A 2 2.65 19.35 -10.41
N LEU A 3 3.32 18.24 -10.10
CA LEU A 3 2.96 16.96 -10.70
C LEU A 3 1.53 16.66 -10.24
N ALA A 4 0.56 16.80 -11.13
CA ALA A 4 -0.77 16.25 -10.90
C ALA A 4 -0.59 14.73 -10.83
N HIS A 5 -0.60 14.18 -9.62
CA HIS A 5 -0.61 12.74 -9.40
C HIS A 5 -1.93 12.23 -9.99
N ARG A 6 -1.86 11.66 -11.20
CA ARG A 6 -3.05 11.13 -11.86
C ARG A 6 -3.49 9.90 -11.08
N ALA A 7 -4.65 9.99 -10.44
CA ALA A 7 -5.27 8.84 -9.80
C ALA A 7 -5.44 7.69 -10.83
N ARG A 8 -5.12 6.47 -10.41
CA ARG A 8 -5.27 5.25 -11.21
C ARG A 8 -6.32 4.36 -10.57
N ARG A 9 -7.14 3.71 -11.40
CA ARG A 9 -8.14 2.77 -10.89
C ARG A 9 -7.44 1.46 -10.52
N VAL A 10 -7.82 0.89 -9.37
CA VAL A 10 -7.50 -0.50 -9.05
C VAL A 10 -8.47 -1.39 -9.82
N GLU A 11 -7.95 -2.31 -10.61
CA GLU A 11 -8.75 -3.27 -11.37
C GLU A 11 -9.00 -4.55 -10.56
N HIS A 12 -7.95 -5.08 -9.92
CA HIS A 12 -8.04 -6.30 -9.11
C HIS A 12 -7.10 -6.24 -7.91
N ILE A 13 -7.55 -6.75 -6.75
CA ILE A 13 -6.68 -7.09 -5.62
C ILE A 13 -6.22 -8.53 -5.82
N ARG A 14 -4.90 -8.75 -5.84
CA ARG A 14 -4.28 -10.08 -6.01
C ARG A 14 -4.06 -10.76 -4.67
N GLU A 15 -3.52 -10.02 -3.72
CA GLU A 15 -3.09 -10.53 -2.41
C GLU A 15 -3.34 -9.46 -1.35
N SER A 16 -3.65 -9.90 -0.14
CA SER A 16 -3.74 -9.05 1.04
C SER A 16 -3.10 -9.76 2.22
N TRP A 17 -2.22 -9.08 2.95
CA TRP A 17 -1.57 -9.62 4.13
C TRP A 17 -1.31 -8.52 5.15
N ARG A 18 -1.17 -8.90 6.41
CA ARG A 18 -0.90 -7.97 7.51
C ARG A 18 0.43 -8.31 8.13
N ILE A 19 1.18 -7.27 8.50
CA ILE A 19 2.38 -7.40 9.32
C ILE A 19 2.14 -6.59 10.58
N ASP A 20 2.29 -7.26 11.72
CA ASP A 20 2.45 -6.64 13.03
C ASP A 20 3.82 -7.07 13.54
N ASP A 21 4.74 -6.11 13.63
CA ASP A 21 6.14 -6.33 13.98
C ASP A 21 6.62 -5.25 14.96
N GLU A 22 7.82 -5.43 15.50
CA GLU A 22 8.51 -4.46 16.34
C GLU A 22 7.70 -3.97 17.57
N TRP A 23 6.72 -4.77 18.02
CA TRP A 23 5.80 -4.41 19.12
C TRP A 23 6.47 -4.15 20.47
N TRP A 24 7.73 -4.58 20.62
CA TRP A 24 8.55 -4.36 21.82
C TRP A 24 9.32 -3.03 21.79
N ARG A 25 9.22 -2.27 20.70
CA ARG A 25 9.79 -0.92 20.55
C ARG A 25 8.74 0.02 19.96
N THR A 26 8.99 0.61 18.79
CA THR A 26 7.96 1.30 18.00
C THR A 26 7.22 0.26 17.16
N PRO A 27 5.94 -0.03 17.44
CA PRO A 27 5.19 -1.02 16.69
C PRO A 27 5.11 -0.65 15.21
N ILE A 28 5.24 -1.65 14.35
CA ILE A 28 4.93 -1.54 12.93
C ILE A 28 3.67 -2.37 12.70
N SER A 29 2.55 -1.70 12.43
CA SER A 29 1.29 -2.35 12.08
C SER A 29 0.83 -1.88 10.70
N ARG A 30 0.88 -2.78 9.70
CA ARG A 30 0.59 -2.44 8.30
C ARG A 30 -0.27 -3.50 7.62
N GLN A 31 -1.32 -3.05 6.95
CA GLN A 31 -2.10 -3.88 6.04
C GLN A 31 -1.59 -3.67 4.61
N TYR A 32 -0.99 -4.71 4.05
CA TYR A 32 -0.53 -4.72 2.68
C TYR A 32 -1.61 -5.25 1.74
N VAL A 33 -1.61 -4.70 0.52
CA VAL A 33 -2.34 -5.23 -0.63
C VAL A 33 -1.48 -5.15 -1.88
N ARG A 34 -1.52 -6.21 -2.67
CA ARG A 34 -0.94 -6.20 -4.02
C ARG A 34 -2.06 -6.06 -5.03
N VAL A 35 -2.02 -5.01 -5.83
CA VAL A 35 -3.10 -4.64 -6.75
C VAL A 35 -2.61 -4.54 -8.19
N VAL A 36 -3.48 -4.91 -9.12
CA VAL A 36 -3.32 -4.63 -10.56
C VAL A 36 -4.08 -3.33 -10.85
N LEU A 37 -3.38 -2.34 -11.38
CA LEU A 37 -3.98 -1.09 -11.84
C LEU A 37 -4.63 -1.28 -13.21
N ASP A 38 -5.49 -0.35 -13.61
CA ASP A 38 -6.14 -0.30 -14.94
C ASP A 38 -5.18 -0.33 -16.15
N THR A 39 -3.88 -0.10 -15.93
CA THR A 39 -2.83 -0.24 -16.94
C THR A 39 -2.23 -1.65 -17.02
N GLY A 40 -2.71 -2.60 -16.21
CA GLY A 40 -2.10 -3.92 -16.01
C GLY A 40 -0.86 -3.93 -15.12
N ARG A 41 -0.43 -2.77 -14.57
CA ARG A 41 0.75 -2.69 -13.69
C ARG A 41 0.42 -3.28 -12.31
N LEU A 42 1.29 -4.17 -11.83
CA LEU A 42 1.23 -4.70 -10.46
C LEU A 42 1.97 -3.73 -9.52
N VAL A 43 1.33 -3.32 -8.43
CA VAL A 43 1.94 -2.49 -7.39
C VAL A 43 1.60 -3.03 -6.00
N THR A 44 2.47 -2.74 -5.03
CA THR A 44 2.23 -3.05 -3.63
C THR A 44 1.89 -1.75 -2.90
N LEU A 45 0.73 -1.73 -2.24
CA LEU A 45 0.31 -0.66 -1.36
C LEU A 45 0.31 -1.18 0.08
N TYR A 46 0.54 -0.30 1.04
CA TYR A 46 0.23 -0.59 2.43
C TYR A 46 -0.52 0.56 3.09
N LEU A 47 -1.48 0.20 3.94
CA LEU A 47 -2.08 1.10 4.92
C LEU A 47 -1.26 0.98 6.20
N ASP A 48 -0.61 2.06 6.58
CA ASP A 48 -0.08 2.21 7.93
C ASP A 48 -1.27 2.33 8.89
N LEU A 49 -1.37 1.40 9.83
CA LEU A 49 -2.52 1.30 10.74
C LEU A 49 -2.38 2.23 11.96
N GLU A 50 -1.17 2.71 12.25
CA GLU A 50 -0.96 3.72 13.29
C GLU A 50 -1.37 5.09 12.74
N GLU A 51 -0.89 5.45 11.54
CA GLU A 51 -1.16 6.75 10.94
C GLU A 51 -2.45 6.81 10.09
N HIS A 52 -3.08 5.66 9.85
CA HIS A 52 -4.25 5.51 8.98
C HIS A 52 -4.04 6.09 7.57
N ARG A 53 -2.85 5.89 7.00
CA ARG A 53 -2.46 6.43 5.69
C ARG A 53 -1.95 5.37 4.73
N TRP A 54 -2.31 5.53 3.46
CA TRP A 54 -1.85 4.68 2.37
C TRP A 54 -0.52 5.14 1.80
N TYR A 55 0.33 4.16 1.50
CA TYR A 55 1.64 4.34 0.90
C TYR A 55 1.85 3.38 -0.26
N LEU A 56 2.58 3.83 -1.29
CA LEU A 56 3.08 2.99 -2.36
C LEU A 56 4.45 2.44 -1.94
N GLN A 57 4.63 1.13 -2.02
CA GLN A 57 5.93 0.51 -1.86
C GLN A 57 6.45 0.14 -3.26
N ASP A 58 7.42 0.91 -3.74
CA ASP A 58 8.20 0.49 -4.91
C ASP A 58 9.05 -0.73 -4.52
N ALA A 59 9.04 -1.73 -5.40
CA ALA A 59 9.88 -2.91 -5.30
C ALA A 59 11.30 -2.61 -5.78
#